data_AF-A0A932HQM4-F1
#
_entry.id   AF-A0A932HQM4-F1
#
_cell.length_a   1.000
_cell.length_b   1.000
_cell.length_c   1.000
_cell.angle_alpha   90.00
_cell.angle_beta   90.00
_cell.angle_gamma   90.00
#
_symmetry.space_group_name_H-M   'P 1'
#
loop_
_entity.id
_entity.type
_entity.pdbx_description
1 polymer ?
#
loop_
_entity_poly.entity_id
_entity_poly.type
_entity_poly.pdbx_seq_one_letter_code
_entity_poly.pdbx_strand_id
1 'polypeptide(L)'
;HPENERRGWRRVFEVPSPSGRSGRFAVEHHFHSTDDYIRAFQSGGFVLEKRLEPVIDEFMKSAFENASMAKVFDEHRGSPLVLVLGFRKP
;
A
#
# COMPACT_ATOMS: atom_id res chain seq x y z
N HIS A 1 -6.70 11.75 -7.25
CA HIS A 1 -7.60 12.72 -6.55
C HIS A 1 -7.60 14.06 -7.32
N PRO A 2 -8.72 14.81 -7.44
CA PRO A 2 -8.79 16.07 -8.22
C PRO A 2 -7.81 17.17 -7.80
N GLU A 3 -7.23 17.06 -6.62
CA GLU A 3 -6.20 17.97 -6.12
C GLU A 3 -4.80 17.67 -6.66
N ASN A 4 -4.51 16.43 -7.07
CA ASN A 4 -3.21 16.05 -7.62
C ASN A 4 -3.07 16.41 -9.11
N GLU A 5 -4.18 16.36 -9.86
CA GLU A 5 -4.26 16.94 -11.21
C GLU A 5 -3.95 18.44 -11.19
N ARG A 6 -4.48 19.15 -10.18
CA ARG A 6 -4.22 20.59 -9.96
C ARG A 6 -2.76 20.88 -9.58
N ARG A 7 -2.07 19.93 -8.96
CA ARG A 7 -0.66 20.06 -8.52
C ARG A 7 0.36 19.52 -9.54
N GLY A 8 -0.09 19.00 -10.69
CA GLY A 8 0.78 18.54 -11.77
C GLY A 8 1.65 17.33 -11.45
N TRP A 9 1.34 16.57 -10.40
CA TRP A 9 2.12 15.40 -10.00
C TRP A 9 1.84 14.20 -10.91
N ARG A 10 2.87 13.68 -11.59
CA ARG A 10 2.79 12.46 -12.43
C ARG A 10 4.04 11.60 -12.23
N ARG A 11 3.99 10.60 -11.34
CA ARG A 11 4.96 9.50 -11.32
C ARG A 11 4.49 8.43 -12.31
N VAL A 12 4.96 8.53 -13.56
CA VAL A 12 4.64 7.58 -14.63
C VAL A 12 5.79 6.59 -14.76
N PHE A 13 5.48 5.31 -14.72
CA PHE A 13 6.43 4.24 -14.97
C PHE A 13 6.12 3.61 -16.32
N GLU A 14 7.13 3.48 -17.17
CA GLU A 14 7.03 2.80 -18.46
C GLU A 14 7.59 1.40 -18.31
N VAL A 15 6.73 0.39 -18.49
CA VAL A 15 7.18 -0.99 -18.55
C VAL A 15 7.31 -1.42 -20.01
N PRO A 16 8.52 -1.82 -20.45
CA PRO A 16 8.72 -2.36 -21.77
C PRO A 16 7.89 -3.64 -21.94
N SER A 17 7.07 -3.70 -22.98
CA SER A 17 6.40 -4.94 -23.38
C SER A 17 7.14 -5.57 -24.56
N PRO A 18 7.36 -6.90 -24.57
CA PRO A 18 7.86 -7.62 -25.73
C PRO A 18 7.00 -7.44 -26.99
N SER A 19 5.73 -7.05 -26.85
CA SER A 19 4.79 -6.83 -27.95
C SER A 19 4.85 -5.42 -28.58
N GLY A 20 5.80 -4.57 -28.17
CA GLY A 20 5.96 -3.20 -28.71
C GLY A 20 4.95 -2.16 -28.19
N ARG A 21 3.96 -2.56 -27.38
CA ARG A 21 3.08 -1.64 -26.65
C ARG A 21 3.62 -1.44 -25.24
N SER A 22 4.36 -0.36 -25.00
CA SER A 22 4.73 0.03 -23.63
C SER A 22 3.46 0.31 -22.81
N GLY A 23 3.33 -0.37 -21.68
CA GLY A 23 2.28 -0.09 -20.71
C GLY A 23 2.74 1.07 -19.83
N ARG A 24 1.95 2.14 -19.75
CA ARG A 24 2.16 3.22 -18.79
C ARG A 24 1.23 2.99 -17.62
N PHE A 25 1.78 2.90 -16.41
CA PHE A 25 0.98 2.98 -15.21
C PHE A 25 1.46 4.13 -14.33
N ALA A 26 0.49 4.85 -13.77
CA ALA A 26 0.70 5.83 -12.72
C ALA A 26 0.27 5.18 -11.41
N VAL A 27 1.17 5.16 -10.42
CA VAL A 27 0.83 4.71 -9.06
C VAL A 27 0.60 5.95 -8.22
N GLU A 28 -0.63 6.14 -7.74
CA GLU A 28 -0.95 7.15 -6.73
C GLU A 28 -0.95 6.50 -5.35
N HIS A 29 -0.18 7.05 -4.42
CA HIS A 29 -0.25 6.69 -3.01
C HIS A 29 -1.07 7.76 -2.29
N HIS A 30 -2.10 7.34 -1.57
CA HIS A 30 -2.93 8.21 -0.74
C HIS A 30 -2.75 7.80 0.72
N PHE A 31 -2.45 8.77 1.58
CA PHE A 31 -2.40 8.53 3.02
C PHE A 31 -3.78 8.78 3.61
N HIS A 32 -4.32 7.77 4.27
CA HIS A 32 -5.49 7.88 5.14
C HIS A 32 -5.13 7.25 6.47
N SER A 33 -5.65 7.80 7.57
CA SER A 33 -5.49 7.13 8.85
C SER A 33 -6.30 5.83 8.86
N THR A 34 -5.85 4.85 9.65
CA THR A 34 -6.62 3.61 9.87
C THR A 34 -8.05 3.91 10.31
N ASP A 35 -8.23 4.92 11.16
CA ASP A 35 -9.54 5.31 11.66
C ASP A 35 -10.44 5.90 10.57
N ASP A 36 -9.87 6.61 9.58
CA ASP A 36 -10.65 7.13 8.46
C ASP A 36 -11.17 6.01 7.57
N TYR A 37 -10.35 4.98 7.31
CA TYR A 37 -10.82 3.78 6.61
C TYR A 37 -11.96 3.10 7.37
N ILE A 38 -11.79 2.86 8.67
CA ILE A 38 -12.81 2.20 9.49
C ILE A 38 -14.11 3.01 9.49
N ARG A 39 -14.03 4.33 9.70
CA ARG A 39 -15.20 5.22 9.72
C ARG A 39 -15.93 5.25 8.38
N ALA A 40 -15.19 5.28 7.26
CA ALA A 40 -15.80 5.26 5.93
C ALA A 40 -16.64 3.99 5.73
N PHE A 41 -16.12 2.81 6.08
CA PHE A 41 -16.87 1.55 5.95
C PHE A 41 -18.05 1.46 6.93
N GLN A 42 -17.88 1.91 8.17
CA GLN A 42 -18.97 1.97 9.16
C GLN A 42 -20.12 2.86 8.71
N SER A 43 -19.83 4.01 8.08
CA SER A 43 -20.86 4.87 7.49
C SER A 43 -21.69 4.19 6.39
N GLY A 44 -21.12 3.18 5.73
CA GLY A 44 -21.79 2.33 4.76
C GLY A 44 -22.55 1.14 5.36
N GLY A 45 -22.67 1.06 6.69
CA GLY A 45 -23.37 0.00 7.41
C GLY A 45 -22.58 -1.30 7.58
N PHE A 46 -21.25 -1.27 7.39
CA PHE A 46 -20.38 -2.42 7.63
C PHE A 46 -19.88 -2.45 9.08
N VAL A 47 -19.65 -3.65 9.60
CA VAL A 47 -19.06 -3.88 10.92
C VAL A 47 -17.65 -4.43 10.75
N LEU A 48 -16.68 -3.85 11.46
CA LEU A 48 -15.32 -4.35 11.48
C LEU A 48 -15.25 -5.65 12.28
N GLU A 49 -14.76 -6.73 11.67
CA GLU A 49 -14.59 -8.03 12.32
C GLU A 49 -13.12 -8.38 12.55
N LYS A 50 -12.25 -7.92 11.65
CA LYS A 50 -10.84 -8.31 11.67
C LYS A 50 -9.94 -7.12 11.42
N ARG A 51 -8.89 -6.99 12.22
CA ARG A 51 -7.77 -6.08 11.99
C ARG A 51 -6.49 -6.87 12.12
N LEU A 52 -5.68 -6.87 11.07
CA LEU A 52 -4.33 -7.41 11.08
C LEU A 52 -3.36 -6.34 10.59
N GLU A 53 -2.23 -6.24 11.26
CA GLU A 53 -1.11 -5.36 10.89
C GLU A 53 0.16 -6.21 10.86
N PRO A 54 0.34 -7.05 9.82
CA PRO A 54 1.56 -7.85 9.68
C PRO A 54 2.78 -6.94 9.68
N VAL A 55 3.80 -7.31 10.46
CA VAL A 55 5.01 -6.52 10.64
C VAL A 55 6.15 -7.04 9.77
N ILE A 56 7.11 -6.18 9.50
CA ILE A 56 8.39 -6.57 8.90
C ILE A 56 9.17 -7.38 9.95
N ASP A 57 9.20 -8.69 9.77
CA ASP A 57 9.86 -9.63 10.67
C ASP A 57 11.04 -10.35 10.00
N GLU A 58 11.77 -11.17 10.76
CA GLU A 58 12.99 -11.82 10.26
C GLU A 58 12.74 -12.76 9.07
N PHE A 59 11.51 -13.27 8.90
CA PHE A 59 11.15 -14.10 7.75
C PHE A 59 11.25 -13.30 6.43
N MET A 60 11.00 -11.99 6.48
CA MET A 60 11.08 -11.10 5.31
C MET A 60 12.50 -10.68 4.95
N LYS A 61 13.49 -10.88 5.82
CA LYS A 61 14.86 -10.36 5.63
C LYS A 61 15.47 -10.75 4.30
N SER A 62 15.33 -12.02 3.91
CA SER A 62 15.86 -12.52 2.63
C SER A 62 15.28 -11.80 1.42
N ALA A 63 14.00 -11.42 1.46
CA ALA A 63 13.37 -10.66 0.38
C ALA A 63 13.96 -9.24 0.26
N PHE A 64 14.23 -8.58 1.40
CA PHE A 64 14.89 -7.26 1.42
C PHE A 64 16.35 -7.34 0.97
N GLU A 65 17.11 -8.35 1.41
CA GLU A 65 18.50 -8.55 0.99
C GLU A 65 18.61 -8.80 -0.51
N ASN A 66 17.75 -9.67 -1.07
CA ASN A 66 17.70 -9.94 -2.51
C ASN A 66 17.35 -8.70 -3.34
N ALA A 67 16.56 -7.77 -2.78
CA ALA A 67 16.25 -6.48 -3.40
C ALA A 67 17.35 -5.41 -3.19
N SER A 68 18.49 -5.76 -2.56
CA SER A 68 19.53 -4.82 -2.15
C SER A 68 19.03 -3.72 -1.19
N MET A 69 18.04 -4.05 -0.35
CA MET A 69 17.36 -3.15 0.59
C MET A 69 17.58 -3.55 2.06
N ALA A 70 18.69 -4.22 2.39
CA ALA A 70 18.98 -4.68 3.75
C ALA A 70 18.92 -3.56 4.81
N LYS A 71 19.40 -2.36 4.48
CA LYS A 71 19.32 -1.19 5.38
C LYS A 71 17.88 -0.79 5.70
N VAL A 72 16.97 -0.90 4.73
CA VAL A 72 15.55 -0.58 4.92
C VAL A 72 14.89 -1.61 5.85
N PHE A 73 15.30 -2.87 5.77
CA PHE A 73 14.87 -3.89 6.72
C PHE A 73 15.28 -3.53 8.15
N ASP A 74 16.56 -3.21 8.38
CA ASP A 74 17.06 -2.87 9.71
C ASP A 74 16.36 -1.65 10.32
N GLU A 75 16.09 -0.62 9.50
CA GLU A 75 15.41 0.61 9.94
C GLU A 75 13.92 0.40 10.27
N HIS A 76 13.25 -0.53 9.58
CA HIS A 76 11.81 -0.70 9.68
C HIS A 76 11.37 -2.02 10.30
N ARG A 77 12.29 -2.86 10.77
CA ARG A 77 11.95 -4.11 11.47
C ARG A 77 10.96 -3.83 12.62
N GLY A 78 9.91 -4.65 12.69
CA GLY A 78 8.81 -4.51 13.64
C GLY A 78 7.74 -3.48 13.22
N SER A 79 7.97 -2.70 12.17
CA SER A 79 6.96 -1.79 11.62
C SER A 79 5.90 -2.57 10.84
N PRO A 80 4.63 -2.14 10.88
CA PRO A 80 3.58 -2.75 10.06
C PRO A 80 3.84 -2.49 8.57
N LEU A 81 3.78 -3.57 7.78
CA LEU A 81 3.96 -3.52 6.32
C LEU A 81 2.66 -3.12 5.62
N VAL A 82 1.55 -3.67 6.09
CA VAL A 82 0.23 -3.50 5.47
C VAL A 82 -0.84 -3.50 6.56
N LEU A 83 -1.91 -2.74 6.33
CA LEU A 83 -3.12 -2.79 7.11
C LEU A 83 -4.15 -3.69 6.41
N VAL A 84 -4.61 -4.74 7.07
CA VAL A 84 -5.69 -5.61 6.58
C VAL A 84 -6.90 -5.46 7.48
N LEU A 85 -7.98 -4.92 6.91
CA LEU A 85 -9.27 -4.76 7.59
C LEU A 85 -10.30 -5.70 6.96
N GLY A 86 -10.94 -6.52 7.79
CA GLY A 86 -12.06 -7.40 7.40
C GLY A 86 -13.37 -6.83 7.90
N PHE A 87 -14.29 -6.58 6.99
CA PHE A 87 -15.62 -6.04 7.28
C PHE A 87 -16.71 -7.04 6.88
N ARG A 88 -17.78 -7.10 7.68
CA ARG A 88 -19.00 -7.84 7.34
C ARG A 88 -20.17 -6.87 7.19
N LYS A 89 -21.02 -7.14 6.21
CA LYS A 89 -22.33 -6.50 6.11
C LYS A 89 -23.33 -7.27 6.98
N PRO A 90 -24.05 -6.61 7.90
CA PRO A 90 -25.07 -7.24 8.73
C PRO A 90 -26.10 -8.03 7.93
#